data_AF-A0A946TXH8-F1
#
_entry.id   AF-A0A946TXH8-F1
#
_cell.length_a   1.000
_cell.length_b   1.000
_cell.length_c   1.000
_cell.angle_alpha   90.00
_cell.angle_beta   90.00
_cell.angle_gamma   90.00
#
_symmetry.space_group_name_H-M   'P 1'
#
loop_
_entity.id
_entity.type
_entity.pdbx_description
1 polymer ?
#
loop_
_entity_poly.entity_id
_entity_poly.type
_entity_poly.pdbx_seq_one_letter_code
_entity_poly.pdbx_strand_id
1 'polypeptide(L)'
;MRIDPLSGDIRDGYILGRGTRDMKGLGVIQLATFLSLHRSGVELNRDVIFLATADEEAGGYFGVGWLIDNRPEIFEGAGILLNEGGGGSRSEDGDIVFGVEVTQKVPVWLRLNAIDTPGH
;
A
#
# COMPACT_ATOMS: atom_id res chain seq x y z
N MET A 1 18.77 17.19 -7.44
CA MET A 1 17.78 17.99 -6.69
C MET A 1 17.73 17.43 -5.28
N ARG A 2 17.99 18.24 -4.25
CA ARG A 2 17.93 17.79 -2.85
C ARG A 2 16.59 18.25 -2.27
N ILE A 3 15.76 17.30 -1.86
CA ILE A 3 14.48 17.53 -1.17
C ILE A 3 14.62 16.98 0.26
N ASP A 4 13.88 17.54 1.21
CA ASP A 4 13.69 16.89 2.51
C ASP A 4 12.75 15.69 2.30
N PRO A 5 13.17 14.43 2.59
CA PRO A 5 12.33 13.26 2.36
C PRO A 5 10.99 13.31 3.08
N LEU A 6 10.82 14.09 4.14
CA LEU A 6 9.58 14.13 4.92
C LEU A 6 8.77 15.42 4.72
N SER A 7 9.15 16.30 3.80
CA SER A 7 8.46 17.59 3.63
C SER A 7 7.07 17.47 3.00
N GLY A 8 6.90 16.57 2.03
CA GLY A 8 5.67 16.52 1.23
C GLY A 8 5.52 17.72 0.29
N ASP A 9 6.63 18.32 -0.14
CA ASP A 9 6.63 19.52 -0.99
C ASP A 9 5.88 19.29 -2.30
N ILE A 10 5.07 20.27 -2.71
CA ILE A 10 4.40 20.27 -4.01
C ILE A 10 5.26 21.04 -5.01
N ARG A 11 5.65 20.40 -6.11
CA ARG A 11 6.45 21.02 -7.17
C ARG A 11 6.15 20.40 -8.52
N ASP A 12 5.97 21.25 -9.54
CA ASP A 12 5.70 20.84 -10.93
C ASP A 12 4.52 19.85 -11.07
N GLY A 13 3.52 19.96 -10.18
CA GLY A 13 2.36 19.08 -10.14
C GLY A 13 2.55 17.76 -9.37
N TYR A 14 3.69 17.55 -8.72
CA TYR A 14 4.00 16.34 -7.94
C TYR A 14 4.12 16.64 -6.45
N ILE A 15 3.73 15.66 -5.62
CA ILE A 15 4.00 15.65 -4.18
C ILE A 15 5.28 14.86 -3.92
N LEU A 16 6.31 15.53 -3.42
CA LEU A 16 7.65 14.99 -3.22
C LEU A 16 7.87 14.62 -1.75
N GLY A 17 8.10 13.33 -1.47
CA GLY A 17 8.41 12.83 -0.12
C GLY A 17 8.38 11.30 -0.04
N ARG A 18 9.11 10.72 0.92
CA ARG A 18 9.03 9.29 1.26
C ARG A 18 7.61 8.99 1.74
N GLY A 19 6.99 7.98 1.14
CA GLY A 19 5.61 7.63 1.45
C GLY A 19 4.59 8.14 0.44
N THR A 20 4.91 9.14 -0.39
CA THR A 20 3.88 9.77 -1.26
C THR A 20 3.35 8.80 -2.30
N ARG A 21 4.24 8.01 -2.92
CA ARG A 21 3.88 6.96 -3.88
C ARG A 21 3.55 5.63 -3.19
N ASP A 22 4.40 5.21 -2.26
CA ASP A 22 4.31 3.94 -1.55
C ASP A 22 4.27 4.19 -0.03
N MET A 23 3.10 4.08 0.61
CA MET A 23 1.76 4.04 -0.03
C MET A 23 0.78 5.04 0.58
N LYS A 24 1.28 6.12 1.22
CA LYS A 24 0.45 7.13 1.88
C LYS A 24 -0.49 7.84 0.90
N GLY A 25 -0.07 8.08 -0.35
CA GLY A 25 -0.94 8.68 -1.36
C GLY A 25 -2.20 7.86 -1.60
N LEU A 26 -2.03 6.57 -1.92
CA LEU A 26 -3.14 5.64 -2.11
C LEU A 26 -3.96 5.47 -0.82
N GLY A 27 -3.31 5.31 0.33
CA GLY A 27 -3.98 5.16 1.62
C GLY A 27 -4.87 6.37 1.99
N VAL A 28 -4.41 7.59 1.70
CA VAL A 28 -5.23 8.81 1.90
C VAL A 28 -6.41 8.86 0.93
N ILE A 29 -6.22 8.47 -0.34
CA ILE A 29 -7.32 8.38 -1.31
C ILE A 29 -8.37 7.38 -0.83
N GLN A 30 -7.95 6.19 -0.41
CA GLN A 30 -8.85 5.15 0.12
C GLN A 30 -9.61 5.64 1.36
N LEU A 31 -8.94 6.30 2.32
CA LEU A 31 -9.58 6.88 3.49
C LEU A 31 -10.61 7.96 3.09
N ALA A 32 -10.24 8.85 2.17
CA ALA A 32 -11.15 9.89 1.68
C ALA A 32 -12.39 9.30 1.00
N THR A 33 -12.21 8.26 0.18
CA THR A 33 -13.31 7.52 -0.46
C THR A 33 -14.19 6.83 0.58
N PHE A 34 -13.61 6.17 1.58
CA PHE A 34 -14.36 5.54 2.67
C PHE A 34 -15.25 6.55 3.42
N LEU A 35 -14.66 7.70 3.79
CA LEU A 35 -15.41 8.78 4.44
C LEU A 35 -16.50 9.37 3.51
N SER A 36 -16.22 9.49 2.22
CA SER A 36 -17.18 9.97 1.22
C SER A 36 -18.36 9.01 1.06
N LEU A 37 -18.11 7.70 1.02
CA LEU A 37 -19.14 6.67 0.99
C LEU A 37 -20.06 6.78 2.21
N HIS A 38 -19.49 6.87 3.41
CA HIS A 38 -20.27 7.04 4.63
C HIS A 38 -21.14 8.32 4.61
N ARG A 39 -20.57 9.45 4.16
CA ARG A 39 -21.27 10.73 4.07
C ARG A 39 -22.34 10.77 2.98
N SER A 40 -22.25 9.91 1.97
CA SER A 40 -23.22 9.88 0.87
C SER A 40 -24.61 9.43 1.31
N GLY A 41 -24.70 8.65 2.41
CA GLY A 41 -25.96 8.06 2.86
C GLY A 41 -26.55 7.01 1.91
N VAL A 42 -25.81 6.62 0.87
CA VAL A 42 -26.23 5.56 -0.06
C VAL A 42 -26.24 4.23 0.68
N GLU A 43 -27.33 3.49 0.52
CA GLU A 43 -27.42 2.11 1.01
C GLU A 43 -26.49 1.22 0.19
N LEU A 44 -25.50 0.63 0.85
CA LEU A 44 -24.54 -0.27 0.22
C LEU A 44 -25.09 -1.69 0.24
N ASN A 45 -24.82 -2.45 -0.82
CA ASN A 45 -25.21 -3.87 -0.89
C ASN A 45 -24.28 -4.79 -0.07
N ARG A 46 -23.19 -4.25 0.48
CA ARG A 46 -22.21 -4.93 1.33
C ARG A 46 -21.52 -3.94 2.28
N ASP A 47 -20.96 -4.47 3.35
CA ASP A 47 -20.08 -3.73 4.24
C ASP A 47 -18.76 -3.35 3.55
N VAL A 48 -18.23 -2.19 3.92
CA VAL A 48 -16.91 -1.72 3.49
C VAL A 48 -16.06 -1.60 4.74
N ILE A 49 -14.89 -2.23 4.74
CA ILE A 49 -13.92 -2.19 5.84
C ILE A 49 -12.72 -1.39 5.36
N PHE A 50 -12.34 -0.36 6.11
CA PHE A 50 -11.08 0.35 5.92
C PHE A 50 -10.07 -0.13 6.95
N LEU A 51 -9.00 -0.79 6.49
CA LEU A 51 -7.93 -1.31 7.34
C LEU A 51 -6.60 -0.68 6.93
N ALA A 52 -6.10 0.23 7.77
CA ALA A 52 -4.76 0.82 7.61
C ALA A 52 -3.79 0.14 8.57
N THR A 53 -2.85 -0.63 8.03
CA THR A 53 -1.83 -1.36 8.81
C THR A 53 -0.45 -0.72 8.65
N ALA A 54 0.40 -0.90 9.66
CA ALA A 54 1.82 -0.61 9.55
C ALA A 54 2.61 -1.87 9.12
N ASP A 55 3.93 -1.75 9.04
CA ASP A 55 4.89 -2.87 8.96
C ASP A 55 4.98 -3.61 7.61
N GLU A 56 4.20 -3.23 6.57
CA GLU A 56 4.26 -3.86 5.24
C GLU A 56 5.71 -3.90 4.70
N GLU A 57 6.37 -2.74 4.70
CA GLU A 57 7.75 -2.54 4.25
C GLU A 57 8.82 -3.32 5.06
N ALA A 58 8.42 -3.91 6.20
CA ALA A 58 9.26 -4.74 7.06
C ALA A 58 8.80 -6.22 7.09
N GLY A 59 7.82 -6.59 6.25
CA GLY A 59 7.32 -7.95 6.07
C GLY A 59 5.91 -8.22 6.60
N GLY A 60 5.27 -7.23 7.24
CA GLY A 60 3.85 -7.27 7.62
C GLY A 60 3.49 -8.15 8.82
N TYR A 61 4.48 -8.77 9.49
CA TYR A 61 4.26 -9.68 10.62
C TYR A 61 3.62 -8.97 11.82
N PHE A 62 4.05 -7.75 12.13
CA PHE A 62 3.47 -6.96 13.23
C PHE A 62 2.28 -6.09 12.79
N GLY A 63 2.01 -6.05 11.48
CA GLY A 63 0.85 -5.40 10.89
C GLY A 63 -0.30 -6.39 10.69
N VAL A 64 -0.61 -6.69 9.43
CA VAL A 64 -1.72 -7.58 9.06
C VAL A 64 -1.52 -9.01 9.57
N GLY A 65 -0.28 -9.51 9.63
CA GLY A 65 0.02 -10.86 10.16
C GLY A 65 -0.47 -11.02 11.59
N TRP A 66 -0.15 -10.06 12.46
CA TRP A 66 -0.63 -10.06 13.84
C TRP A 66 -2.15 -10.01 13.94
N LEU A 67 -2.82 -9.22 13.08
CA LEU A 67 -4.28 -9.13 13.07
C LEU A 67 -4.93 -10.46 12.67
N ILE A 68 -4.37 -11.18 11.70
CA ILE A 68 -4.86 -12.50 11.30
C ILE A 68 -4.77 -13.48 12.48
N ASP A 69 -3.64 -13.48 13.20
CA ASP A 69 -3.41 -14.42 14.29
C ASP A 69 -4.24 -14.10 15.56
N ASN A 70 -4.50 -12.82 15.84
CA ASN A 70 -5.05 -12.37 17.12
C ASN A 70 -6.47 -11.82 17.03
N ARG A 71 -6.86 -11.29 15.86
CA ARG A 71 -8.15 -10.62 15.60
C ARG A 71 -8.79 -11.09 14.28
N PRO A 72 -8.90 -12.42 14.04
CA PRO A 72 -9.41 -12.95 12.77
C PRO A 72 -10.85 -12.49 12.46
N GLU A 73 -11.63 -12.15 13.49
CA GLU A 73 -13.00 -11.68 13.34
C GLU A 73 -13.13 -10.37 12.54
N ILE A 74 -12.05 -9.58 12.41
CA ILE A 74 -12.01 -8.39 11.55
C ILE A 74 -12.23 -8.76 10.07
N PHE A 75 -11.81 -9.96 9.67
CA PHE A 75 -11.85 -10.41 8.27
C PHE A 75 -13.06 -11.31 7.99
N GLU A 76 -13.87 -11.63 9.00
CA GLU A 76 -15.04 -12.49 8.81
C GLU A 76 -16.04 -11.85 7.85
N GLY A 77 -16.47 -12.62 6.84
CA GLY A 77 -17.39 -12.15 5.81
C GLY A 77 -16.77 -11.26 4.72
N ALA A 78 -15.51 -10.87 4.85
CA ALA A 78 -14.80 -10.13 3.79
C ALA A 78 -14.56 -11.04 2.58
N GLY A 79 -15.13 -10.68 1.42
CA GLY A 79 -15.03 -11.48 0.19
C GLY A 79 -14.08 -10.92 -0.88
N ILE A 80 -13.73 -9.63 -0.78
CA ILE A 80 -12.86 -8.93 -1.73
C ILE A 80 -11.96 -8.00 -0.93
N LEU A 81 -10.67 -7.98 -1.29
CA LEU A 81 -9.69 -7.07 -0.74
C LEU A 81 -9.11 -6.20 -1.85
N LEU A 82 -9.14 -4.89 -1.64
CA LEU A 82 -8.50 -3.90 -2.51
C LEU A 82 -7.28 -3.35 -1.77
N ASN A 83 -6.09 -3.50 -2.34
CA ASN A 83 -4.84 -3.04 -1.75
C ASN A 83 -3.95 -2.37 -2.82
N GLU A 84 -2.74 -1.98 -2.44
CA GLU A 84 -1.68 -1.68 -3.39
C GLU A 84 -1.41 -2.85 -4.33
N GLY A 85 -1.19 -2.53 -5.60
CA GLY A 85 -0.99 -3.50 -6.67
C GLY A 85 -1.48 -2.94 -8.02
N GLY A 86 -0.90 -3.43 -9.11
CA GLY A 86 -1.19 -2.92 -10.45
C GLY A 86 -0.55 -1.55 -10.71
N GLY A 87 -1.20 -0.73 -11.52
CA GLY A 87 -0.63 0.59 -11.85
C GLY A 87 -1.50 1.42 -12.79
N GLY A 88 -1.32 2.73 -12.71
CA GLY A 88 -1.89 3.67 -13.67
C GLY A 88 -0.87 4.03 -14.75
N SER A 89 -1.24 3.93 -16.01
CA SER A 89 -0.43 4.40 -17.14
C SER A 89 -1.29 5.21 -18.12
N ARG A 90 -0.61 5.88 -19.06
CA ARG A 90 -1.27 6.46 -20.24
C ARG A 90 -0.93 5.59 -21.46
N SER A 91 -1.93 5.30 -22.29
CA SER A 91 -1.71 4.67 -23.60
C SER A 91 -1.00 5.64 -24.55
N GLU A 92 -0.52 5.13 -25.69
CA GLU A 92 0.03 5.98 -26.77
C GLU A 92 -1.01 7.00 -27.30
N ASP A 93 -2.29 6.63 -27.27
CA ASP A 93 -3.42 7.49 -27.65
C ASP A 93 -3.84 8.48 -26.54
N GLY A 94 -3.22 8.40 -25.36
CA GLY A 94 -3.43 9.33 -24.25
C GLY A 94 -4.48 8.90 -23.21
N ASP A 95 -5.12 7.74 -23.40
CA ASP A 95 -6.11 7.18 -22.48
C ASP A 95 -5.49 6.79 -21.14
N ILE A 96 -6.24 6.93 -20.06
CA ILE A 96 -5.82 6.47 -18.74
C ILE A 96 -6.15 4.99 -18.59
N VAL A 97 -5.14 4.18 -18.30
CA VAL A 97 -5.25 2.74 -18.11
C VAL A 97 -4.98 2.39 -16.66
N PHE A 98 -5.87 1.61 -16.05
CA PHE A 98 -5.68 1.05 -14.71
C PHE A 98 -5.46 -0.46 -14.81
N GLY A 99 -4.24 -0.90 -14.48
CA GLY A 99 -3.94 -2.31 -14.29
C GLY A 99 -4.46 -2.79 -12.94
N VAL A 100 -5.19 -3.91 -12.95
CA VAL A 100 -5.62 -4.61 -11.74
C VAL A 100 -4.71 -5.82 -11.56
N GLU A 101 -3.97 -5.83 -10.47
CA GLU A 101 -3.18 -6.99 -10.09
C GLU A 101 -4.02 -7.99 -9.30
N VAL A 102 -3.93 -9.27 -9.69
CA VAL A 102 -4.68 -10.37 -9.07
C VAL A 102 -3.79 -11.29 -8.23
N THR A 103 -2.47 -11.14 -8.32
CA THR A 103 -1.48 -11.94 -7.59
C THR A 103 -0.10 -11.28 -7.62
N GLN A 104 0.73 -11.52 -6.59
CA GLN A 104 2.10 -11.02 -6.49
C GLN A 104 3.10 -12.15 -6.24
N LYS A 105 4.35 -11.95 -6.67
CA LYS A 105 5.46 -12.83 -6.29
C LYS A 105 5.81 -12.64 -4.82
N VAL A 106 6.23 -13.71 -4.17
CA VAL A 106 6.71 -13.66 -2.78
C VAL A 106 8.22 -13.39 -2.77
N PRO A 107 8.72 -12.41 -1.99
CA PRO A 107 10.14 -12.17 -1.88
C PRO A 107 10.84 -13.30 -1.11
N VAL A 108 12.05 -13.66 -1.53
CA VAL A 108 12.95 -14.57 -0.80
C VAL A 108 14.19 -13.79 -0.40
N TRP A 109 14.26 -13.44 0.88
CA TRP A 109 15.39 -12.70 1.44
C TRP A 109 16.49 -13.66 1.88
N LEU A 110 17.66 -13.55 1.27
CA LEU A 110 18.83 -14.38 1.58
C LEU A 110 19.90 -13.53 2.27
N ARG A 111 20.46 -14.03 3.37
CA ARG A 111 21.65 -13.46 4.01
C ARG A 111 22.82 -14.43 3.85
N LEU A 112 23.83 -14.02 3.09
CA LEU A 112 25.08 -14.77 2.95
C LEU A 112 26.14 -14.16 3.87
N ASN A 113 26.78 -14.99 4.69
CA ASN A 113 27.91 -14.59 5.51
C ASN A 113 29.12 -15.43 5.10
N ALA A 114 30.25 -14.79 4.82
CA ALA A 114 31.53 -15.45 4.63
C ALA A 114 32.48 -14.98 5.76
N ILE A 115 33.16 -15.93 6.39
CA ILE A 115 34.12 -15.67 7.46
C ILE A 115 35.45 -16.22 6.97
N ASP A 116 36.46 -15.37 6.96
CA ASP A 116 37.83 -15.74 6.63
C ASP A 116 38.80 -15.04 7.60
N THR A 117 40.06 -15.46 7.57
CA THR A 117 41.11 -14.87 8.38
C THR A 117 41.67 -13.63 7.67
N PRO A 118 41.64 -12.43 8.27
CA PRO A 118 42.27 -11.24 7.67
C PRO A 118 43.77 -11.47 7.46
N GLY A 119 44.25 -11.23 6.24
CA GLY A 119 45.67 -11.25 5.87
C GLY A 119 46.27 -9.86 5.81
N HIS A 120 47.61 -9.79 5.79
CA HIS A 120 48.38 -8.55 5.58
C HIS A 120 48.63 -8.27 4.11
#